data_AF-A0A8J6HYM6-F1
#
_entry.id   AF-A0A8J6HYM6-F1
#
_cell.length_a   1.000
_cell.length_b   1.000
_cell.length_c   1.000
_cell.angle_alpha   90.00
_cell.angle_beta   90.00
_cell.angle_gamma   90.00
#
_symmetry.space_group_name_H-M   'P 1'
#
loop_
_entity.id
_entity.type
_entity.pdbx_description
1 polymer ?
#
loop_
_entity_poly.entity_id
_entity_poly.type
_entity_poly.pdbx_seq_one_letter_code
_entity_poly.pdbx_strand_id
1 'polypeptide(L)'
;MYRLPSTMRSVALNKASRLGQIHRWYAKDVRFGPEVRALMLQGVDVLADAVAVTMGPKGRNVIIEQSWGSPKITKDGVTVAKGVELKDKFQNIGARLVQDVANNTNEEAGDGTTTATVLARSIAKEGFENLGKGANPVEIRKGIMLAVEKITETLKTLSKPVTTPEEICQVATISANGDKSVGNLIADAMKKVGKEGVITVKDGKTLNDELEVIEGFKFDRGYISPYFVNTTKGKP
;
A
#
# COMPACT_ATOMS: atom_id res chain seq x y z
N MET A 1 -57.72 -66.35 13.37
CA MET A 1 -57.01 -65.16 13.92
C MET A 1 -56.50 -64.29 12.77
N TYR A 2 -57.08 -63.09 12.68
CA TYR A 2 -56.58 -61.82 12.16
C TYR A 2 -56.08 -61.65 10.70
N ARG A 3 -56.91 -60.88 9.98
CA ARG A 3 -56.67 -60.14 8.72
C ARG A 3 -55.43 -59.23 8.84
N LEU A 4 -54.66 -59.14 7.76
CA LEU A 4 -53.73 -58.03 7.51
C LEU A 4 -54.51 -56.78 7.09
N PRO A 5 -54.26 -55.59 7.68
CA PRO A 5 -54.73 -54.33 7.13
C PRO A 5 -53.66 -53.68 6.25
N SER A 6 -54.13 -53.16 5.12
CA SER A 6 -53.46 -52.19 4.27
C SER A 6 -53.37 -50.83 4.96
N THR A 7 -52.16 -50.33 5.20
CA THR A 7 -51.89 -48.88 5.29
C THR A 7 -50.56 -48.56 4.62
N MET A 8 -50.66 -48.07 3.37
CA MET A 8 -49.71 -47.09 2.87
C MET A 8 -49.75 -45.87 3.80
N ARG A 9 -48.59 -45.45 4.34
CA ARG A 9 -48.14 -44.04 4.33
C ARG A 9 -46.78 -43.89 5.02
N SER A 10 -45.80 -43.50 4.20
CA SER A 10 -44.73 -42.54 4.52
C SER A 10 -43.97 -42.69 5.85
N VAL A 11 -42.86 -43.44 5.84
CA VAL A 11 -41.67 -43.09 6.65
C VAL A 11 -40.41 -43.28 5.79
N ALA A 12 -40.44 -42.74 4.59
CA ALA A 12 -39.24 -42.50 3.79
C ALA A 12 -38.86 -41.02 3.95
N LEU A 13 -38.44 -40.61 5.14
CA LEU A 13 -37.88 -39.28 5.43
C LEU A 13 -37.27 -39.32 6.83
N ASN A 14 -36.08 -39.90 6.97
CA ASN A 14 -35.15 -39.60 8.07
C ASN A 14 -33.72 -40.10 7.80
N LYS A 15 -33.30 -40.13 6.53
CA LYS A 15 -31.93 -40.46 6.11
C LYS A 15 -31.22 -39.32 5.37
N ALA A 16 -31.67 -38.08 5.56
CA ALA A 16 -31.11 -36.90 4.87
C ALA A 16 -30.91 -35.69 5.81
N SER A 17 -30.36 -35.89 7.01
CA SER A 17 -29.96 -34.77 7.89
C SER A 17 -28.72 -35.03 8.74
N ARG A 18 -27.87 -36.00 8.35
CA ARG A 18 -26.52 -36.17 8.92
C ARG A 18 -25.43 -36.11 7.87
N LEU A 19 -25.60 -35.28 6.85
CA LEU A 19 -24.44 -34.60 6.26
C LEU A 19 -24.03 -33.56 7.30
N GLY A 20 -23.24 -34.00 8.28
CA GLY A 20 -22.57 -33.09 9.19
C GLY A 20 -21.89 -32.05 8.33
N GLN A 21 -22.34 -30.79 8.44
CA GLN A 21 -21.58 -29.66 7.95
C GLN A 21 -20.20 -29.81 8.59
N ILE A 22 -19.22 -30.26 7.81
CA ILE A 22 -17.82 -30.07 8.14
C ILE A 22 -17.60 -28.56 7.98
N HIS A 23 -18.04 -27.79 8.97
CA HIS A 23 -17.45 -26.49 9.21
C HIS A 23 -15.98 -26.79 9.45
N ARG A 24 -15.14 -26.55 8.43
CA ARG A 24 -13.70 -26.43 8.62
C ARG A 24 -13.47 -25.21 9.51
N TRP A 25 -13.64 -25.37 10.81
CA TRP A 25 -13.12 -24.43 11.79
C TRP A 25 -11.59 -24.56 11.72
N TYR A 26 -10.95 -23.63 11.03
CA TYR A 26 -9.51 -23.50 11.15
C TYR A 26 -9.21 -23.09 12.59
N ALA A 27 -8.52 -23.97 13.33
CA ALA A 27 -8.02 -23.64 14.66
C ALA A 27 -7.18 -22.35 14.57
N LYS A 28 -7.44 -21.40 15.48
CA LYS A 28 -6.75 -20.11 15.54
C LYS A 28 -5.71 -20.15 16.66
N ASP A 29 -4.48 -19.75 16.34
CA ASP A 29 -3.47 -19.44 17.34
C ASP A 29 -3.71 -18.03 17.86
N VAL A 30 -3.78 -17.86 19.18
CA VAL A 30 -4.06 -16.59 19.84
C VAL A 30 -2.98 -16.36 20.89
N ARG A 31 -2.31 -15.22 20.78
CA ARG A 31 -1.25 -14.80 21.70
C ARG A 31 -1.56 -13.41 22.26
N PHE A 32 -1.00 -13.11 23.43
CA PHE A 32 -1.31 -11.88 24.16
C PHE A 32 -0.05 -11.17 24.66
N GLY A 33 -0.20 -9.86 24.87
CA GLY A 33 0.76 -9.08 25.64
C GLY A 33 2.05 -8.72 24.88
N PRO A 34 3.15 -8.48 25.62
CA PRO A 34 4.40 -7.96 25.07
C PRO A 34 5.07 -8.87 24.03
N GLU A 35 4.93 -10.18 24.17
CA GLU A 35 5.55 -11.16 23.26
C GLU A 35 5.05 -10.97 21.82
N VAL A 36 3.74 -10.80 21.62
CA VAL A 36 3.15 -10.57 20.30
C VAL A 36 3.57 -9.23 19.73
N ARG A 37 3.65 -8.19 20.57
CA ARG A 37 4.10 -6.88 20.13
C ARG A 37 5.55 -6.93 19.63
N ALA A 38 6.41 -7.68 20.30
CA ALA A 38 7.79 -7.90 19.85
C ALA A 38 7.84 -8.63 18.50
N LEU A 39 7.02 -9.68 18.31
CA LEU A 39 6.93 -10.38 17.02
C LEU A 39 6.39 -9.47 15.90
N MET A 40 5.34 -8.69 16.17
CA MET A 40 4.82 -7.73 15.19
C MET A 40 5.86 -6.66 14.85
N LEU A 41 6.58 -6.13 15.85
CA LEU A 41 7.63 -5.14 15.65
C LEU A 41 8.78 -5.69 14.80
N GLN A 42 9.19 -6.94 14.99
CA GLN A 42 10.17 -7.59 14.12
C GLN A 42 9.71 -7.60 12.66
N GLY A 43 8.42 -7.87 12.41
CA GLY A 43 7.87 -7.83 11.06
C GLY A 43 7.86 -6.42 10.45
N VAL A 44 7.55 -5.41 11.27
CA VAL A 44 7.65 -3.99 10.90
C VAL A 44 9.09 -3.63 10.54
N ASP A 45 10.06 -4.03 11.36
CA ASP A 45 11.48 -3.73 11.17
C ASP A 45 12.01 -4.37 9.89
N VAL A 46 11.71 -5.65 9.63
CA VAL A 46 12.16 -6.34 8.40
C VAL A 46 11.66 -5.63 7.13
N LEU A 47 10.38 -5.25 7.09
CA LEU A 47 9.84 -4.54 5.93
C LEU A 47 10.42 -3.13 5.82
N ALA A 48 10.48 -2.40 6.93
CA ALA A 48 10.96 -1.02 6.93
C ALA A 48 12.46 -0.92 6.62
N ASP A 49 13.28 -1.89 7.04
CA ASP A 49 14.70 -1.94 6.69
C ASP A 49 14.91 -2.22 5.20
N ALA A 50 14.09 -3.11 4.62
CA ALA A 50 14.10 -3.37 3.18
C ALA A 50 13.69 -2.14 2.35
N VAL A 51 12.76 -1.32 2.86
CA VAL A 51 12.30 -0.11 2.16
C VAL A 51 13.23 1.08 2.40
N ALA A 52 13.76 1.26 3.61
CA ALA A 52 14.55 2.43 4.00
C ALA A 52 15.84 2.58 3.19
N VAL A 53 16.42 1.49 2.68
CA VAL A 53 17.63 1.55 1.84
C VAL A 53 17.40 2.26 0.51
N THR A 54 16.15 2.42 0.07
CA THR A 54 15.82 3.13 -1.18
C THR A 54 15.71 4.65 -1.01
N MET A 55 15.77 5.15 0.22
CA MET A 55 15.53 6.57 0.52
C MET A 55 16.63 7.49 -0.03
N GLY A 56 16.19 8.57 -0.69
CA GLY A 56 17.03 9.70 -1.07
C GLY A 56 17.93 9.45 -2.29
N PRO A 57 18.76 10.45 -2.67
CA PRO A 57 19.57 10.40 -3.91
C PRO A 57 20.65 9.31 -3.89
N LYS A 58 21.09 8.92 -2.69
CA LYS A 58 22.05 7.81 -2.47
C LYS A 58 21.36 6.49 -2.13
N GLY A 59 20.03 6.42 -2.31
CA GLY A 59 19.24 5.22 -2.14
C GLY A 59 19.72 4.11 -3.07
N ARG A 60 19.77 2.90 -2.55
CA ARG A 60 20.19 1.69 -3.26
C ARG A 60 18.99 1.01 -3.91
N ASN A 61 19.28 0.22 -4.93
CA ASN A 61 18.26 -0.59 -5.59
C ASN A 61 17.97 -1.83 -4.74
N VAL A 62 16.70 -2.22 -4.73
CA VAL A 62 16.24 -3.51 -4.18
C VAL A 62 15.87 -4.40 -5.35
N ILE A 63 16.27 -5.67 -5.25
CA ILE A 63 16.00 -6.70 -6.26
C ILE A 63 14.88 -7.59 -5.72
N ILE A 64 13.83 -7.75 -6.50
CA ILE A 64 12.64 -8.53 -6.14
C ILE A 64 12.52 -9.67 -7.15
N GLU A 65 12.50 -10.90 -6.65
CA GLU A 65 12.24 -12.08 -7.46
C GLU A 65 10.84 -11.99 -8.10
N GLN A 66 10.72 -12.44 -9.34
CA GLN A 66 9.44 -12.61 -10.01
C GLN A 66 9.27 -14.10 -10.30
N SER A 67 8.06 -14.63 -10.13
CA SER A 67 7.78 -16.07 -10.35
C SER A 67 8.06 -16.52 -11.79
N TRP A 68 8.14 -15.59 -12.73
CA TRP A 68 8.56 -15.81 -14.11
C TRP A 68 9.34 -14.60 -14.63
N GLY A 69 10.29 -14.84 -15.54
CA GLY A 69 11.07 -13.80 -16.19
C GLY A 69 12.24 -13.30 -15.36
N SER A 70 12.69 -12.07 -15.65
CA SER A 70 13.83 -11.45 -14.98
C SER A 70 13.42 -10.79 -13.66
N PRO A 71 14.31 -10.74 -12.66
CA PRO A 71 14.03 -10.08 -11.39
C PRO A 71 13.78 -8.58 -11.58
N LYS A 72 12.87 -8.03 -10.78
CA LYS A 72 12.53 -6.60 -10.83
C LYS A 72 13.51 -5.82 -9.95
N ILE A 73 14.18 -4.84 -10.54
CA ILE A 73 15.07 -3.92 -9.83
C ILE A 73 14.31 -2.62 -9.61
N THR A 74 14.23 -2.13 -8.37
CA THR A 74 13.45 -0.93 -8.07
C THR A 74 14.01 -0.12 -6.89
N LYS A 75 13.73 1.19 -6.89
CA LYS A 75 13.86 2.09 -5.74
C LYS A 75 12.50 2.51 -5.15
N ASP A 76 11.41 2.04 -5.75
CA ASP A 76 10.07 2.42 -5.32
C ASP A 76 9.68 1.68 -4.03
N GLY A 77 9.49 2.45 -2.95
CA GLY A 77 9.16 1.93 -1.63
C GLY A 77 7.87 1.12 -1.59
N VAL A 78 6.84 1.48 -2.36
CA VAL A 78 5.58 0.72 -2.37
C VAL A 78 5.74 -0.61 -3.09
N THR A 79 6.50 -0.65 -4.19
CA THR A 79 6.83 -1.91 -4.87
C THR A 79 7.63 -2.83 -3.95
N VAL A 80 8.62 -2.30 -3.23
CA VAL A 80 9.41 -3.09 -2.26
C VAL A 80 8.51 -3.61 -1.14
N ALA A 81 7.71 -2.74 -0.50
CA ALA A 81 6.79 -3.15 0.56
C ALA A 81 5.80 -4.22 0.09
N LYS A 82 5.34 -4.16 -1.18
CA LYS A 82 4.46 -5.18 -1.77
C LYS A 82 5.13 -6.53 -2.00
N GLY A 83 6.44 -6.55 -2.19
CA GLY A 83 7.21 -7.79 -2.37
C GLY A 83 7.56 -8.52 -1.07
N VAL A 84 7.38 -7.87 0.10
CA VAL A 84 7.74 -8.46 1.39
C VAL A 84 6.55 -9.23 1.96
N GLU A 85 6.71 -10.55 2.09
CA GLU A 85 5.78 -11.41 2.82
C GLU A 85 6.57 -12.33 3.75
N LEU A 86 6.15 -12.38 5.02
CA LEU A 86 6.86 -13.11 6.06
C LEU A 86 6.16 -14.44 6.35
N LYS A 87 6.96 -15.49 6.59
CA LYS A 87 6.46 -16.84 6.87
C LYS A 87 5.76 -16.92 8.22
N ASP A 88 6.28 -16.24 9.23
CA ASP A 88 5.63 -16.16 10.54
C ASP A 88 4.40 -15.24 10.46
N LYS A 89 3.26 -15.73 10.94
CA LYS A 89 1.99 -15.01 10.80
C LYS A 89 1.95 -13.72 11.62
N PHE A 90 2.54 -13.69 12.81
CA PHE A 90 2.50 -12.51 13.68
C PHE A 90 3.44 -11.41 13.16
N GLN A 91 4.62 -11.79 12.69
CA GLN A 91 5.51 -10.88 11.97
C GLN A 91 4.84 -10.36 10.68
N ASN A 92 4.20 -11.25 9.92
CA ASN A 92 3.52 -10.85 8.68
C ASN A 92 2.40 -9.85 8.92
N ILE A 93 1.66 -9.95 10.04
CA ILE A 93 0.66 -8.93 10.40
C ILE A 93 1.32 -7.56 10.57
N GLY A 94 2.46 -7.48 11.26
CA GLY A 94 3.23 -6.23 11.39
C GLY A 94 3.66 -5.67 10.04
N ALA A 95 4.21 -6.52 9.17
CA ALA A 95 4.59 -6.13 7.81
C ALA A 95 3.39 -5.64 6.99
N ARG A 96 2.26 -6.35 7.00
CA ARG A 96 1.04 -5.97 6.27
C ARG A 96 0.50 -4.60 6.72
N LEU A 97 0.53 -4.30 8.02
CA LEU A 97 0.09 -2.99 8.52
C LEU A 97 0.93 -1.83 7.96
N VAL A 98 2.25 -2.01 7.83
CA VAL A 98 3.15 -0.99 7.27
C VAL A 98 3.02 -0.93 5.74
N GLN A 99 2.76 -2.07 5.10
CA GLN A 99 2.43 -2.13 3.69
C GLN A 99 1.18 -1.30 3.38
N ASP A 100 0.15 -1.36 4.24
CA ASP A 100 -1.06 -0.56 4.09
C ASP A 100 -0.77 0.93 4.22
N VAL A 101 0.13 1.34 5.12
CA VAL A 101 0.59 2.73 5.22
C VAL A 101 1.22 3.18 3.90
N ALA A 102 2.14 2.39 3.34
CA ALA A 102 2.80 2.71 2.08
C ALA A 102 1.80 2.76 0.90
N ASN A 103 0.83 1.84 0.86
CA ASN A 103 -0.22 1.83 -0.16
C ASN A 103 -1.10 3.07 -0.08
N ASN A 104 -1.59 3.43 1.12
CA ASN A 104 -2.45 4.59 1.30
C ASN A 104 -1.74 5.88 0.92
N THR A 105 -0.47 6.05 1.29
CA THR A 105 0.34 7.21 0.88
C THR A 105 0.52 7.27 -0.64
N ASN A 106 0.75 6.14 -1.29
CA ASN A 106 0.83 6.08 -2.75
C ASN A 106 -0.53 6.32 -3.43
N GLU A 107 -1.63 5.99 -2.76
CA GLU A 107 -2.97 6.21 -3.26
C GLU A 107 -3.36 7.68 -3.23
N GLU A 108 -3.05 8.36 -2.14
CA GLU A 108 -3.42 9.75 -1.90
C GLU A 108 -2.44 10.77 -2.49
N ALA A 109 -1.12 10.55 -2.34
CA ALA A 109 -0.09 11.52 -2.75
C ALA A 109 0.73 11.09 -3.97
N GLY A 110 0.89 9.78 -4.21
CA GLY A 110 1.69 9.25 -5.32
C GLY A 110 3.22 9.35 -5.15
N ASP A 111 3.70 9.90 -4.04
CA ASP A 111 5.10 9.94 -3.62
C ASP A 111 5.17 9.88 -2.07
N GLY A 112 6.36 9.72 -1.49
CA GLY A 112 6.58 9.74 -0.05
C GLY A 112 6.37 8.40 0.65
N THR A 113 6.22 7.31 -0.11
CA THR A 113 5.96 5.95 0.41
C THR A 113 7.05 5.49 1.36
N THR A 114 8.32 5.64 0.98
CA THR A 114 9.47 5.31 1.83
C THR A 114 9.51 6.16 3.12
N THR A 115 9.16 7.45 3.02
CA THR A 115 9.08 8.36 4.18
C THR A 115 7.97 7.93 5.15
N ALA A 116 6.79 7.59 4.62
CA ALA A 116 5.69 7.10 5.43
C ALA A 116 6.04 5.80 6.15
N THR A 117 6.72 4.86 5.47
CA THR A 117 7.18 3.60 6.06
C THR A 117 8.15 3.81 7.23
N VAL A 118 9.16 4.68 7.09
CA VAL A 118 10.12 4.91 8.18
C VAL A 118 9.49 5.65 9.36
N LEU A 119 8.55 6.57 9.11
CA LEU A 119 7.79 7.25 10.16
C LEU A 119 6.89 6.26 10.91
N ALA A 120 6.20 5.38 10.18
CA ALA A 120 5.36 4.34 10.77
C ALA A 120 6.18 3.39 11.65
N ARG A 121 7.38 2.96 11.20
CA ARG A 121 8.30 2.18 12.04
C ARG A 121 8.67 2.94 13.31
N SER A 122 9.07 4.21 13.19
CA SER A 122 9.49 5.01 14.34
C SER A 122 8.37 5.14 15.38
N ILE A 123 7.15 5.43 14.93
CA ILE A 123 5.98 5.56 15.81
C ILE A 123 5.63 4.20 16.44
N ALA A 124 5.68 3.11 15.68
CA ALA A 124 5.38 1.78 16.19
C ALA A 124 6.38 1.33 17.26
N LYS A 125 7.68 1.54 17.02
CA LYS A 125 8.75 1.19 17.96
C LYS A 125 8.62 1.96 19.28
N GLU A 126 8.61 3.29 19.20
CA GLU A 126 8.47 4.15 20.39
C GLU A 126 7.13 3.90 21.10
N GLY A 127 6.06 3.67 20.35
CA GLY A 127 4.76 3.30 20.88
C GLY A 127 4.79 2.00 21.69
N PHE A 128 5.44 0.95 21.18
CA PHE A 128 5.53 -0.34 21.87
C PHE A 128 6.43 -0.31 23.11
N GLU A 129 7.52 0.47 23.10
CA GLU A 129 8.40 0.64 24.26
C GLU A 129 7.70 1.36 25.41
N ASN A 130 6.86 2.36 25.11
CA ASN A 130 6.14 3.14 26.12
C ASN A 130 4.89 2.44 26.70
N LEU A 131 4.50 1.26 26.18
CA LEU A 131 3.33 0.50 26.63
C LEU A 131 3.59 -0.41 27.85
N GLY A 132 4.36 0.10 28.82
CA GLY A 132 4.65 -0.55 30.10
C GLY A 132 3.42 -0.72 31.02
N LYS A 133 3.63 -1.29 32.21
CA LYS A 133 2.55 -1.58 33.18
C LYS A 133 1.87 -0.28 33.64
N GLY A 134 0.66 -0.02 33.15
CA GLY A 134 -0.19 1.12 33.54
C GLY A 134 -0.40 2.17 32.46
N ALA A 135 0.30 2.08 31.32
CA ALA A 135 0.11 3.00 30.21
C ALA A 135 -1.21 2.70 29.46
N ASN A 136 -1.95 3.75 29.08
CA ASN A 136 -3.15 3.63 28.28
C ASN A 136 -2.82 3.84 26.78
N PRO A 137 -2.83 2.79 25.93
CA PRO A 137 -2.54 2.91 24.50
C PRO A 137 -3.48 3.87 23.76
N VAL A 138 -4.72 4.00 24.22
CA VAL A 138 -5.72 4.87 23.58
C VAL A 138 -5.37 6.34 23.80
N GLU A 139 -4.91 6.71 25.00
CA GLU A 139 -4.50 8.08 25.30
C GLU A 139 -3.18 8.44 24.60
N ILE A 140 -2.22 7.50 24.53
CA ILE A 140 -0.99 7.70 23.74
C ILE A 140 -1.33 7.97 22.27
N ARG A 141 -2.24 7.18 21.69
CA ARG A 141 -2.72 7.41 20.32
C ARG A 141 -3.35 8.79 20.16
N LYS A 142 -4.21 9.21 21.10
CA LYS A 142 -4.81 10.56 21.06
C LYS A 142 -3.74 11.66 21.08
N GLY A 143 -2.74 11.54 21.96
CA GLY A 143 -1.62 12.47 22.03
C GLY A 143 -0.84 12.55 20.71
N ILE A 144 -0.56 11.41 20.07
CA ILE A 144 0.09 11.37 18.75
C ILE A 144 -0.78 12.08 17.70
N MET A 145 -2.09 11.83 17.66
CA MET A 145 -2.99 12.47 16.68
C MET A 145 -3.04 14.00 16.86
N LEU A 146 -3.08 14.49 18.10
CA LEU A 146 -3.02 15.93 18.39
C LEU A 146 -1.69 16.55 17.93
N ALA A 147 -0.58 15.85 18.15
CA ALA A 147 0.73 16.31 17.67
C ALA A 147 0.78 16.35 16.13
N VAL A 148 0.27 15.32 15.45
CA VAL A 148 0.19 15.27 13.98
C VAL A 148 -0.65 16.42 13.44
N GLU A 149 -1.83 16.68 14.03
CA GLU A 149 -2.68 17.80 13.64
C GLU A 149 -1.91 19.13 13.74
N LYS A 150 -1.23 19.38 14.86
CA LYS A 150 -0.46 20.61 15.04
C LYS A 150 0.72 20.74 14.08
N ILE A 151 1.40 19.63 13.78
CA ILE A 151 2.47 19.57 12.78
C ILE A 151 1.91 19.91 11.40
N THR A 152 0.76 19.35 11.01
CA THR A 152 0.16 19.63 9.69
C THR A 152 -0.26 21.09 9.54
N GLU A 153 -0.78 21.72 10.59
CA GLU A 153 -1.06 23.17 10.59
C GLU A 153 0.22 23.98 10.36
N THR A 154 1.30 23.61 11.05
CA THR A 154 2.58 24.31 10.95
C THR A 154 3.21 24.10 9.57
N LEU A 155 3.08 22.92 8.98
CA LEU A 155 3.53 22.68 7.61
C LEU A 155 2.77 23.53 6.59
N LYS A 156 1.47 23.76 6.80
CA LYS A 156 0.67 24.65 5.94
C LYS A 156 1.12 26.11 6.05
N THR A 157 1.52 26.58 7.22
CA THR A 157 2.03 27.96 7.38
C THR A 157 3.42 28.16 6.79
N LEU A 158 4.24 27.10 6.75
CA LEU A 158 5.56 27.12 6.11
C LEU A 158 5.49 26.95 4.58
N SER A 159 4.38 26.42 4.07
CA SER A 159 4.19 26.14 2.64
C SER A 159 4.21 27.41 1.79
N LYS A 160 4.87 27.33 0.63
CA LYS A 160 4.91 28.40 -0.37
C LYS A 160 4.30 27.88 -1.67
N PRO A 161 3.31 28.58 -2.26
CA PRO A 161 2.75 28.18 -3.54
C PRO A 161 3.81 28.17 -4.66
N VAL A 162 3.75 27.17 -5.52
CA VAL A 162 4.60 27.07 -6.72
C VAL A 162 4.08 28.03 -7.79
N THR A 163 4.95 28.95 -8.21
CA THR A 163 4.57 30.03 -9.14
C THR A 163 5.27 29.92 -10.48
N THR A 164 6.53 29.46 -10.49
CA THR A 164 7.39 29.47 -11.66
C THR A 164 7.49 28.09 -12.33
N PRO A 165 7.66 28.01 -13.65
CA PRO A 165 7.90 26.74 -14.33
C PRO A 165 9.23 26.10 -13.92
N GLU A 166 10.22 26.90 -13.49
CA GLU A 166 11.49 26.41 -12.96
C GLU A 166 11.29 25.63 -11.66
N GLU A 167 10.42 26.11 -10.75
CA GLU A 167 10.07 25.38 -9.52
C GLU A 167 9.37 24.03 -9.83
N ILE A 168 8.52 23.98 -10.87
CA ILE A 168 7.89 22.73 -11.32
C ILE A 168 8.96 21.74 -11.81
N CYS A 169 9.91 22.21 -12.63
CA CYS A 169 11.04 21.41 -13.09
C CYS A 169 11.88 20.89 -11.91
N GLN A 170 12.13 21.73 -10.90
CA GLN A 170 12.87 21.34 -9.71
C GLN A 170 12.17 20.21 -8.94
N VAL A 171 10.85 20.33 -8.70
CA VAL A 171 10.07 19.28 -8.03
C VAL A 171 10.13 17.98 -8.82
N ALA A 172 9.87 18.03 -10.12
CA ALA A 172 9.92 16.86 -11.01
C ALA A 172 11.31 16.20 -11.02
N THR A 173 12.38 17.00 -11.09
CA THR A 173 13.77 16.52 -11.07
C THR A 173 14.10 15.81 -9.75
N ILE A 174 13.68 16.37 -8.61
CA ILE A 174 13.96 15.80 -7.29
C ILE A 174 13.22 14.47 -7.12
N SER A 175 11.93 14.42 -7.49
CA SER A 175 11.14 13.19 -7.43
C SER A 175 11.63 12.12 -8.43
N ALA A 176 12.23 12.53 -9.56
CA ALA A 176 12.90 11.64 -10.51
C ALA A 176 14.31 11.23 -10.09
N ASN A 177 14.64 11.24 -8.79
CA ASN A 177 15.95 10.87 -8.24
C ASN A 177 17.12 11.69 -8.83
N GLY A 178 16.87 12.98 -9.11
CA GLY A 178 17.88 13.92 -9.61
C GLY A 178 18.01 13.97 -11.13
N ASP A 179 17.13 13.30 -11.87
CA ASP A 179 17.18 13.30 -13.33
C ASP A 179 16.59 14.59 -13.93
N LYS A 180 17.48 15.41 -14.49
CA LYS A 180 17.12 16.69 -15.12
C LYS A 180 16.42 16.52 -16.47
N SER A 181 16.66 15.43 -17.21
CA SER A 181 15.97 15.24 -18.49
C SER A 181 14.47 15.03 -18.25
N VAL A 182 14.14 14.16 -17.30
CA VAL A 182 12.76 13.88 -16.87
C VAL A 182 12.09 15.13 -16.32
N GLY A 183 12.79 15.90 -15.47
CA GLY A 183 12.26 17.16 -14.95
C GLY A 183 11.90 18.18 -16.05
N ASN A 184 12.78 18.34 -17.04
CA ASN A 184 12.53 19.22 -18.19
C ASN A 184 11.37 18.72 -19.06
N LEU A 185 11.30 17.41 -19.33
CA LEU A 185 10.21 16.81 -20.11
C LEU A 185 8.84 17.03 -19.45
N ILE A 186 8.75 16.86 -18.14
CA ILE A 186 7.51 17.10 -17.39
C ILE A 186 7.15 18.59 -17.42
N ALA A 187 8.12 19.48 -17.23
CA ALA A 187 7.89 20.93 -17.29
C ALA A 187 7.40 21.36 -18.69
N ASP A 188 8.01 20.85 -19.76
CA ASP A 188 7.60 21.11 -21.14
C ASP A 188 6.20 20.54 -21.44
N ALA A 189 5.90 19.34 -20.95
CA ALA A 189 4.58 18.75 -21.06
C ALA A 189 3.53 19.64 -20.37
N MET A 190 3.74 20.02 -19.11
CA MET A 190 2.85 20.90 -18.35
C MET A 190 2.69 22.28 -19.00
N LYS A 191 3.73 22.80 -19.67
CA LYS A 191 3.64 24.06 -20.40
C LYS A 191 2.76 23.96 -21.65
N LYS A 192 2.79 22.81 -22.35
CA LYS A 192 1.96 22.57 -23.54
C LYS A 192 0.49 22.27 -23.21
N VAL A 193 0.24 21.44 -22.18
CA VAL A 193 -1.13 21.03 -21.82
C VAL A 193 -1.79 21.92 -20.75
N GLY A 194 -1.02 22.80 -20.10
CA GLY A 194 -1.47 23.61 -18.98
C GLY A 194 -1.40 22.87 -17.64
N LYS A 195 -1.55 23.61 -16.52
CA LYS A 195 -1.44 23.05 -15.15
C LYS A 195 -2.46 21.94 -14.84
N GLU A 196 -3.63 22.00 -15.46
CA GLU A 196 -4.71 21.01 -15.29
C GLU A 196 -4.84 20.05 -16.49
N GLY A 197 -3.85 20.05 -17.38
CA GLY A 197 -3.82 19.14 -18.52
C GLY A 197 -3.53 17.69 -18.13
N VAL A 198 -3.96 16.75 -18.97
CA VAL A 198 -3.76 15.32 -18.73
C VAL A 198 -2.42 14.89 -19.30
N ILE A 199 -1.55 14.34 -18.45
CA ILE A 199 -0.27 13.76 -18.84
C ILE A 199 -0.34 12.24 -18.65
N THR A 200 0.08 11.49 -19.67
CA THR A 200 0.16 10.02 -19.62
C THR A 200 1.55 9.56 -20.00
N VAL A 201 2.02 8.48 -19.39
CA VAL A 201 3.33 7.86 -19.67
C VAL A 201 3.09 6.52 -20.34
N LYS A 202 3.83 6.24 -21.42
CA LYS A 202 3.80 4.99 -22.17
C LYS A 202 5.22 4.49 -22.41
N ASP A 203 5.37 3.18 -22.57
CA ASP A 203 6.66 2.59 -22.92
C ASP A 203 7.04 3.00 -24.36
N GLY A 204 8.19 3.64 -24.51
CA GLY A 204 8.75 4.04 -25.80
C GLY A 204 9.33 2.86 -26.58
N LYS A 205 9.39 2.99 -27.90
CA LYS A 205 10.13 2.04 -28.79
C LYS A 205 11.55 2.52 -29.09
N THR A 206 11.83 3.80 -28.87
CA THR A 206 13.10 4.46 -29.12
C THR A 206 13.96 4.48 -27.85
N LEU A 207 15.24 4.84 -27.98
CA LEU A 207 16.17 4.94 -26.86
C LEU A 207 16.05 6.26 -26.09
N ASN A 208 15.42 7.26 -26.68
CA ASN A 208 15.29 8.60 -26.12
C ASN A 208 13.85 8.83 -25.68
N ASP A 209 13.66 9.67 -24.68
CA ASP A 209 12.34 10.10 -24.25
C ASP A 209 11.71 11.06 -25.29
N GLU A 210 10.42 10.87 -25.54
CA GLU A 210 9.66 11.64 -26.53
C GLU A 210 8.43 12.27 -25.88
N LEU A 211 8.09 13.51 -26.28
CA LEU A 211 6.91 14.23 -25.83
C LEU A 211 5.95 14.43 -27.01
N GLU A 212 4.88 13.64 -27.04
CA GLU A 212 3.79 13.76 -28.01
C GLU A 212 2.58 14.45 -27.35
N VAL A 213 1.98 15.40 -28.05
CA VAL A 213 0.73 16.04 -27.63
C VAL A 213 -0.38 15.51 -28.51
N ILE A 214 -1.35 14.84 -27.89
CA ILE A 214 -2.51 14.26 -28.56
C ILE A 214 -3.74 15.03 -28.11
N GLU A 215 -4.59 15.41 -29.06
CA GLU A 215 -5.91 15.95 -28.75
C GLU A 215 -6.84 14.82 -28.30
N GLY A 216 -7.37 14.93 -27.09
CA GLY A 216 -8.24 13.94 -26.47
C GLY A 216 -9.06 14.52 -25.33
N PHE A 217 -9.87 13.69 -24.69
CA PHE A 217 -10.73 14.11 -23.58
C PHE A 217 -10.67 13.10 -22.43
N LYS A 218 -10.66 13.59 -21.20
CA LYS A 218 -10.75 12.80 -19.96
C LYS A 218 -12.05 13.16 -19.25
N PHE A 219 -12.79 12.15 -18.80
CA PHE A 219 -13.96 12.31 -17.97
C PHE A 219 -13.72 11.67 -16.59
N ASP A 220 -14.23 12.30 -15.54
CA ASP A 220 -14.12 11.79 -14.16
C ASP A 220 -15.17 10.69 -13.89
N ARG A 221 -15.07 9.58 -14.63
CA ARG A 221 -15.80 8.34 -14.32
C ARG A 221 -14.89 7.14 -14.46
N GLY A 222 -14.75 6.40 -13.37
CA GLY A 222 -14.09 5.10 -13.36
C GLY A 222 -14.97 3.99 -13.92
N TYR A 223 -14.39 2.79 -13.99
CA TYR A 223 -15.10 1.57 -14.33
C TYR A 223 -16.07 1.12 -13.22
N ILE A 224 -17.17 0.48 -13.59
CA ILE A 224 -18.20 0.01 -12.64
C ILE A 224 -17.70 -1.18 -11.80
N SER A 225 -16.77 -1.97 -12.33
CA SER A 225 -16.29 -3.20 -11.71
C SER A 225 -14.75 -3.28 -11.76
N PRO A 226 -14.08 -3.59 -10.64
CA PRO A 226 -12.63 -3.85 -10.61
C PRO A 226 -12.20 -4.98 -11.54
N TYR A 227 -13.11 -5.89 -11.93
CA TYR A 227 -12.80 -6.97 -12.87
C TYR A 227 -12.55 -6.49 -14.30
N PHE A 228 -12.88 -5.25 -14.65
CA PHE A 228 -12.55 -4.68 -15.96
C PHE A 228 -11.08 -4.25 -16.09
N VAL A 229 -10.31 -4.25 -14.99
CA VAL A 229 -8.90 -3.90 -15.00
C VAL A 229 -8.09 -4.99 -15.70
N ASN A 230 -7.58 -4.68 -16.89
CA ASN A 230 -6.73 -5.57 -17.70
C ASN A 230 -5.23 -5.26 -17.57
N THR A 231 -4.86 -4.25 -16.77
CA THR A 231 -3.47 -3.86 -16.52
C THR A 231 -3.18 -3.88 -15.02
N THR A 232 -2.06 -4.46 -14.60
CA THR A 232 -1.72 -4.60 -13.18
C THR A 232 -1.34 -3.29 -12.47
N LYS A 233 -1.20 -2.18 -13.22
CA LYS A 233 -0.79 -0.87 -12.71
C LYS A 233 -1.72 0.29 -13.09
N GLY A 234 -2.78 0.05 -13.86
CA GLY A 234 -3.76 1.10 -14.18
C GLY A 234 -4.66 1.35 -12.98
N LYS A 235 -4.52 2.51 -12.33
CA LYS A 235 -5.59 3.05 -11.48
C LYS A 235 -6.75 3.52 -12.37
N PRO A 236 -7.98 3.60 -11.83
CA PRO A 236 -9.14 4.19 -12.52
C PRO A 236 -8.88 5.61 -13.02
#